data_AF-A0A1X7E9Z5-F1
#
_entry.id   AF-A0A1X7E9Z5-F1
#
_cell.length_a   1.000
_cell.length_b   1.000
_cell.length_c   1.000
_cell.angle_alpha   90.00
_cell.angle_beta   90.00
_cell.angle_gamma   90.00
#
_symmetry.space_group_name_H-M   'P 1'
#
loop_
_entity.id
_entity.type
_entity.pdbx_description
1 polymer ?
#
loop_
_entity_poly.entity_id
_entity_poly.type
_entity_poly.pdbx_seq_one_letter_code
_entity_poly.pdbx_strand_id
1 'polypeptide(L)' 'MRRDDLLEWIKNDGGELVDRYLPSGAEAELERVIRDQRHEVHTDAFLMFMSIRSLLRERGMQSCESDREAGKIMAQLNA' A
#
# COMPACT_ATOMS: atom_id res chain seq x y z
N MET A 1 14.36 -6.41 -3.06
CA MET A 1 13.32 -6.75 -4.06
C MET A 1 13.30 -5.61 -5.06
N ARG A 2 13.31 -5.89 -6.37
CA ARG A 2 13.16 -4.84 -7.38
C ARG A 2 11.68 -4.49 -7.53
N ARG A 3 11.40 -3.30 -8.08
CA ARG A 3 10.02 -2.84 -8.31
C ARG A 3 9.23 -3.81 -9.18
N ASP A 4 9.87 -4.30 -10.24
CA ASP A 4 9.23 -5.18 -11.21
C ASP A 4 8.82 -6.52 -10.57
N ASP A 5 9.68 -7.08 -9.70
CA ASP A 5 9.37 -8.29 -8.92
C ASP A 5 8.14 -8.08 -8.03
N LEU A 6 8.02 -6.90 -7.40
CA LEU A 6 6.91 -6.56 -6.53
C LEU A 6 5.62 -6.33 -7.33
N LEU A 7 5.70 -5.70 -8.49
CA LEU A 7 4.56 -5.56 -9.40
C LEU A 7 4.05 -6.92 -9.89
N GLU A 8 4.97 -7.82 -10.24
CA GLU A 8 4.60 -9.18 -10.64
C GLU A 8 3.93 -9.95 -9.50
N TRP A 9 4.47 -9.85 -8.28
CA TRP A 9 3.84 -10.46 -7.12
C TRP A 9 2.44 -9.90 -6.86
N ILE A 10 2.25 -8.58 -6.86
CA ILE A 10 0.93 -7.97 -6.60
C ILE A 10 -0.09 -8.37 -7.68
N LYS A 11 0.33 -8.47 -8.95
CA LYS A 11 -0.54 -8.90 -10.04
C LYS A 11 -0.99 -10.35 -9.91
N ASN A 12 -0.14 -11.21 -9.34
CA ASN A 12 -0.43 -12.63 -9.18
C ASN A 12 -1.15 -12.94 -7.86
N ASP A 13 -0.78 -12.27 -6.76
CA ASP A 13 -1.31 -12.50 -5.42
C ASP A 13 -1.24 -11.23 -4.53
N GLY A 14 -1.97 -10.20 -4.94
CA GLY A 14 -2.09 -8.97 -4.15
C GLY A 14 -2.81 -9.17 -2.81
N GLY A 15 -3.67 -10.19 -2.70
CA GLY A 15 -4.39 -10.51 -1.46
C GLY A 15 -3.42 -10.96 -0.36
N GLU A 16 -2.52 -11.89 -0.67
CA GLU A 16 -1.49 -12.35 0.27
C GLU A 16 -0.61 -11.19 0.78
N LEU A 17 -0.31 -10.21 -0.09
CA LEU A 17 0.46 -9.04 0.30
C LEU A 17 -0.29 -8.17 1.33
N VAL A 18 -1.59 -7.94 1.12
CA VAL A 18 -2.40 -7.21 2.11
C VAL A 18 -2.48 -7.99 3.41
N ASP A 19 -2.81 -9.27 3.36
CA ASP A 19 -2.94 -10.11 4.56
C ASP A 19 -1.66 -10.16 5.40
N ARG A 20 -0.49 -10.15 4.75
CA ARG A 20 0.80 -10.27 5.43
C ARG A 20 1.35 -8.95 5.95
N TYR A 21 1.12 -7.83 5.24
CA TYR A 21 1.81 -6.58 5.51
C TYR A 21 0.89 -5.42 5.90
N LEU A 22 -0.42 -5.63 5.97
CA LEU A 22 -1.34 -4.58 6.41
C LEU A 22 -1.04 -4.21 7.88
N PRO A 23 -0.74 -2.93 8.17
CA PRO A 23 -0.52 -2.48 9.53
C PRO A 23 -1.79 -2.61 10.38
N SER A 24 -1.65 -3.00 11.65
CA SER A 24 -2.76 -3.20 12.60
C SER A 24 -3.65 -1.97 12.87
N GLY A 25 -3.28 -0.79 12.36
CA GLY A 25 -4.08 0.45 12.44
C GLY A 25 -4.61 0.96 11.11
N ALA A 26 -4.34 0.29 9.99
CA ALA A 26 -4.68 0.80 8.66
C ALA A 26 -6.20 0.94 8.44
N GLU A 27 -7.00 -0.02 8.93
CA GLU A 27 -8.46 0.05 8.82
C GLU A 27 -9.05 1.19 9.65
N ALA A 28 -8.54 1.41 10.87
CA ALA A 28 -8.96 2.52 11.71
C ALA A 28 -8.56 3.89 11.12
N GLU A 29 -7.42 3.95 10.44
CA GLU A 29 -6.98 5.13 9.69
C GLU A 29 -7.90 5.39 8.49
N LEU A 30 -8.25 4.35 7.73
CA LEU A 30 -9.21 4.46 6.62
C LEU A 30 -10.58 4.95 7.10
N GLU A 31 -11.10 4.39 8.18
CA GLU A 31 -12.39 4.80 8.76
C GLU A 31 -12.37 6.28 9.15
N ARG A 32 -11.26 6.77 9.72
CA ARG A 32 -11.09 8.21 9.99
C ARG A 32 -11.15 9.05 8.73
N VAL A 33 -10.43 8.65 7.67
CA VAL A 33 -10.39 9.40 6.41
C VAL A 33 -11.77 9.49 5.76
N ILE A 34 -12.51 8.37 5.75
CA ILE A 34 -13.88 8.31 5.23
C ILE A 34 -14.83 9.14 6.09
N ARG A 35 -14.78 8.97 7.43
CA ARG A 35 -15.65 9.67 8.38
C ARG A 35 -15.49 11.18 8.32
N ASP A 36 -14.27 11.65 8.15
CA ASP A 36 -14.01 13.08 8.04
C ASP A 36 -14.52 13.67 6.71
N GLN A 37 -15.08 12.84 5.80
CA GLN A 37 -15.61 13.17 4.46
C GLN A 37 -14.66 14.03 3.61
N ARG A 38 -13.37 14.04 3.95
CA ARG A 38 -12.41 14.94 3.31
C ARG A 38 -12.08 14.47 1.89
N HIS A 39 -12.20 13.16 1.63
CA HIS A 39 -11.80 12.53 0.40
C HIS A 39 -12.66 11.28 0.12
N GLU A 40 -13.02 11.06 -1.15
CA GLU A 40 -13.45 9.75 -1.63
C GLU A 40 -12.20 8.86 -1.77
N VAL A 41 -12.19 7.71 -1.10
CA VAL A 41 -11.05 6.79 -1.10
C VAL A 41 -11.54 5.39 -1.44
N HIS A 42 -10.89 4.76 -2.42
CA HIS A 42 -11.08 3.33 -2.68
C HIS A 42 -10.40 2.51 -1.58
N THR A 43 -11.19 1.78 -0.80
CA THR A 43 -10.75 0.95 0.32
C THR A 43 -9.58 0.04 -0.07
N ASP A 44 -9.73 -0.75 -1.13
CA ASP A 44 -8.71 -1.73 -1.54
C ASP A 44 -7.39 -1.05 -1.96
N ALA A 45 -7.49 0.09 -2.65
CA ALA A 45 -6.32 0.86 -3.05
C ALA A 45 -5.57 1.44 -1.85
N PHE A 46 -6.31 1.88 -0.81
CA PHE A 46 -5.71 2.36 0.42
C PHE A 46 -5.00 1.24 1.19
N LEU A 47 -5.65 0.10 1.38
CA LEU A 47 -5.06 -1.05 2.09
C LEU A 47 -3.84 -1.60 1.34
N MET A 48 -3.91 -1.70 0.02
CA MET A 48 -2.77 -2.09 -0.83
C MET A 48 -1.59 -1.12 -0.67
N PHE A 49 -1.85 0.19 -0.74
CA PHE A 49 -0.82 1.22 -0.54
C PHE A 49 -0.15 1.09 0.83
N MET A 50 -0.96 0.93 1.90
CA MET A 50 -0.46 0.79 3.27
C MET A 50 0.42 -0.44 3.44
N SER A 51 0.04 -1.55 2.79
CA SER A 51 0.75 -2.83 2.83
C SER A 51 2.08 -2.76 2.07
N ILE A 52 2.09 -2.18 0.86
CA ILE A 52 3.32 -1.94 0.09
C ILE A 52 4.28 -1.03 0.88
N ARG A 53 3.76 0.06 1.44
CA ARG A 53 4.54 0.99 2.26
C ARG A 53 5.16 0.30 3.46
N SER A 54 4.41 -0.56 4.16
CA SER A 54 4.89 -1.33 5.31
C SER A 54 6.02 -2.29 4.90
N LEU A 55 5.79 -3.08 3.84
CA LEU A 55 6.80 -4.00 3.29
C LEU A 55 8.10 -3.28 2.93
N LEU A 56 8.02 -2.12 2.26
CA LEU A 56 9.21 -1.35 1.89
C LEU A 56 9.99 -0.87 3.12
N ARG A 57 9.29 -0.44 4.18
CA ARG A 57 9.90 -0.04 5.45
C ARG A 57 10.56 -1.23 6.16
N GLU A 58 9.92 -2.39 6.19
CA GLU A 58 10.51 -3.63 6.73
C GLU A 58 11.79 -4.03 5.98
N ARG A 59 11.89 -3.71 4.69
CA ARG A 59 13.09 -3.91 3.87
C ARG A 59 14.15 -2.81 4.04
N GLY A 60 13.97 -1.89 4.98
CA GLY A 60 14.95 -0.86 5.33
C GLY A 60 14.79 0.47 4.60
N MET A 61 13.72 0.66 3.83
CA MET A 61 13.44 1.93 3.16
C MET A 61 12.93 2.98 4.16
N GLN A 62 13.45 4.21 4.08
CA GLN A 62 13.05 5.28 5.01
C GLN A 62 11.61 5.76 4.72
N SER A 63 10.96 6.35 5.73
CA SER A 63 9.54 6.73 5.66
C SER A 63 9.16 7.51 4.39
N CYS A 64 9.78 8.64 4.11
CA CYS A 64 9.43 9.46 2.94
C CYS A 64 9.75 8.78 1.60
N GLU A 65 10.78 7.94 1.58
CA GLU A 65 11.16 7.17 0.39
C GLU A 65 10.16 6.04 0.12
N SER A 66 9.72 5.34 1.17
CA SER A 66 8.73 4.26 1.11
C SER A 66 7.37 4.75 0.61
N ASP A 67 6.95 5.95 1.02
CA ASP A 67 5.68 6.53 0.59
C ASP A 67 5.72 6.89 -0.91
N ARG A 68 6.83 7.48 -1.36
CA ARG A 68 7.04 7.83 -2.76
C ARG A 68 7.10 6.58 -3.64
N GLU A 69 7.81 5.55 -3.21
CA GLU A 69 7.97 4.33 -3.99
C GLU A 69 6.67 3.50 -4.04
N ALA A 70 5.94 3.41 -2.92
CA ALA A 70 4.60 2.83 -2.88
C ALA A 70 3.65 3.54 -3.85
N GLY A 71 3.69 4.88 -3.91
CA GLY A 71 2.90 5.66 -4.85
C GLY A 71 3.22 5.35 -6.32
N LYS A 72 4.50 5.15 -6.67
CA LYS A 72 4.88 4.75 -8.03
C LYS A 72 4.37 3.36 -8.39
N ILE A 73 4.47 2.40 -7.45
CA ILE A 73 3.96 1.04 -7.65
C ILE A 73 2.45 1.09 -7.88
N MET A 74 1.70 1.82 -7.04
CA MET A 74 0.26 2.00 -7.21
C MET A 74 -0.11 2.61 -8.57
N ALA A 75 0.64 3.63 -9.04
CA ALA A 75 0.41 4.23 -10.34
C ALA A 75 0.63 3.25 -11.50
N GLN A 76 1.58 2.33 -11.37
CA GLN A 76 1.88 1.32 -12.39
C GLN A 76 0.92 0.11 -12.37
N LEU A 77 0.25 -0.14 -11.25
CA LEU A 77 -0.80 -1.16 -11.17
C LEU A 77 -2.09 -0.73 -11.89
N ASN A 78 -2.33 0.58 -11.98
CA ASN A 78 -3.51 1.17 -12.62
C ASN A 78 -3.25 1.65 -14.06
N ALA A 79 -2.07 1.33 -14.62
CA ALA A 79 -1.63 1.76 -15.96
C ALA A 79 -2.04 0.79 -17.07
#